data_AF-A0A528KNQ8-F1
#
_entry.id   AF-A0A528KNQ8-F1
#
_cell.length_a   1.000
_cell.length_b   1.000
_cell.length_c   1.000
_cell.angle_alpha   90.00
_cell.angle_beta   90.00
_cell.angle_gamma   90.00
#
_symmetry.space_group_name_H-M   'P 1'
#
loop_
_entity.id
_entity.type
_entity.pdbx_description
1 polymer ?
#
loop_
_entity_poly.entity_id
_entity_poly.type
_entity_poly.pdbx_seq_one_letter_code
_entity_poly.pdbx_strand_id
1 'polypeptide(L)' 'MPRALNIGSRAKPSKGLTQAQVAEMLGRPQSFVAKYEGGERRLDIIEFLDVTAALDADPCEILLSLRT' A
#
# COMPACT_ATOMS: atom_id res chain seq x y z
N MET A 1 -3.52 6.67 -15.39
CA MET A 1 -2.84 7.18 -14.19
C MET A 1 -2.70 6.02 -13.21
N PRO A 2 -1.49 5.55 -12.86
CA PRO A 2 -1.33 4.44 -11.91
C PRO A 2 -1.74 4.92 -10.51
N ARG A 3 -2.86 4.38 -10.01
CA ARG A 3 -3.36 4.63 -8.65
C ARG A 3 -2.60 3.72 -7.69
N ALA A 4 -2.14 4.28 -6.58
CA ALA A 4 -1.61 3.46 -5.50
C ALA A 4 -2.74 2.59 -4.91
N LEU A 5 -2.37 1.35 -4.62
CA LEU A 5 -3.10 0.10 -4.41
C LEU A 5 -4.57 0.16 -3.92
N ASN A 6 -5.42 -0.62 -4.60
CA ASN A 6 -6.73 -1.09 -4.13
C ASN A 6 -6.53 -2.43 -3.39
N ILE A 7 -6.02 -2.38 -2.15
CA ILE A 7 -5.91 -3.58 -1.32
C ILE A 7 -7.32 -3.94 -0.82
N GLY A 8 -7.78 -5.16 -1.08
CA GLY A 8 -9.18 -5.58 -1.00
C GLY A 8 -9.79 -5.67 0.40
N SER A 9 -9.91 -4.56 1.10
CA SER A 9 -10.74 -4.40 2.29
C SER A 9 -11.43 -3.04 2.19
N ARG A 10 -12.47 -2.82 2.99
CA ARG A 10 -13.26 -1.58 3.02
C ARG A 10 -12.47 -0.37 3.56
N ALA A 11 -11.14 -0.33 3.37
CA ALA A 11 -10.34 0.85 3.55
C ALA A 11 -10.95 1.95 2.65
N LYS A 12 -11.36 3.06 3.25
CA LYS A 12 -11.88 4.23 2.54
C LYS A 12 -10.94 4.50 1.36
N PRO A 13 -11.46 4.76 0.13
CA PRO A 13 -10.60 4.96 -1.03
C PRO A 13 -9.54 5.98 -0.65
N SER A 14 -8.28 5.53 -0.59
CA SER A 14 -7.13 6.38 -0.32
C SER A 14 -7.22 7.50 -1.34
N LYS A 15 -7.58 8.69 -0.87
CA LYS A 15 -8.07 9.80 -1.70
C LYS A 15 -7.07 10.08 -2.83
N GLY A 16 -7.29 9.53 -4.02
CA GLY A 16 -6.55 9.87 -5.25
C GLY A 16 -5.02 9.88 -5.19
N LEU A 17 -4.39 9.20 -4.23
CA LEU A 17 -2.93 9.25 -4.10
C LEU A 17 -2.25 8.50 -5.24
N THR A 18 -1.25 9.16 -5.83
CA THR A 18 -0.36 8.57 -6.82
C THR A 18 0.73 7.74 -6.13
N GLN A 19 1.31 6.79 -6.86
CA GLN A 19 2.45 6.00 -6.36
C GLN A 19 3.61 6.88 -5.89
N ALA A 20 3.84 8.03 -6.55
CA ALA A 20 4.87 8.98 -6.17
C ALA A 20 4.60 9.61 -4.80
N GLN A 21 3.34 10.00 -4.52
CA GLN A 21 2.95 10.57 -3.23
C GLN A 21 3.07 9.54 -2.10
N VAL A 22 2.66 8.29 -2.35
CA VAL A 22 2.84 7.22 -1.34
C VAL A 22 4.32 6.96 -1.08
N ALA A 23 5.15 6.97 -2.12
CA ALA A 23 6.59 6.79 -1.98
C ALA A 23 7.25 7.93 -1.20
N GLU A 24 6.82 9.17 -1.43
CA GLU A 24 7.24 10.35 -0.67
C GLU A 24 6.89 10.22 0.81
N MET A 25 5.65 9.81 1.13
CA MET A 25 5.22 9.56 2.52
C MET A 25 6.04 8.47 3.22
N LEU A 26 6.52 7.47 2.46
CA LEU A 26 7.35 6.38 2.96
C LEU A 26 8.85 6.71 3.00
N GLY A 27 9.28 7.85 2.45
CA GLY A 27 10.70 8.16 2.27
C GLY A 27 11.41 7.16 1.34
N ARG A 28 10.69 6.60 0.35
CA ARG A 28 11.19 5.59 -0.59
C ARG A 28 11.12 6.08 -2.04
N PRO A 29 11.89 5.48 -2.97
CA PRO A 29 11.70 5.75 -4.40
C PRO A 29 10.32 5.29 -4.90
N GLN A 30 9.73 5.97 -5.88
CA GLN A 30 8.44 5.57 -6.48
C GLN A 30 8.46 4.12 -7.02
N SER A 31 9.63 3.64 -7.46
CA SER A 31 9.81 2.25 -7.91
C SER A 31 9.60 1.22 -6.80
N PHE A 32 9.76 1.59 -5.53
CA PHE A 32 9.39 0.73 -4.40
C PHE A 32 7.89 0.41 -4.44
N VAL A 33 7.06 1.45 -4.56
CA VAL A 33 5.60 1.36 -4.66
C VAL A 33 5.19 0.62 -5.92
N ALA A 34 5.71 1.03 -7.08
CA ALA A 34 5.38 0.38 -8.34
C ALA A 34 5.65 -1.14 -8.34
N LYS A 35 6.78 -1.58 -7.75
CA LYS A 35 7.18 -2.99 -7.72
C LYS A 35 6.28 -3.85 -6.84
N TYR A 36 5.89 -3.38 -5.65
CA TYR A 36 5.02 -4.19 -4.80
C TYR A 36 3.57 -4.17 -5.27
N GLU A 37 3.12 -3.08 -5.89
CA GLU A 37 1.79 -3.02 -6.48
C GLU A 37 1.68 -3.83 -7.77
N GLY A 38 2.76 -3.88 -8.56
CA GLY A 38 2.87 -4.72 -9.75
C GLY A 38 3.12 -6.21 -9.45
N GLY A 39 3.32 -6.58 -8.18
CA GLY A 39 3.63 -7.96 -7.79
C GLY A 39 5.05 -8.43 -8.14
N GLU A 40 5.91 -7.55 -8.64
CA GLU A 40 7.31 -7.84 -8.96
C GLU A 40 8.16 -8.02 -7.69
N ARG A 41 7.72 -7.45 -6.57
CA ARG A 41 8.38 -7.54 -5.27
C ARG A 41 7.36 -7.80 -4.17
N ARG A 42 7.70 -8.69 -3.24
CA ARG A 42 6.92 -8.89 -2.01
C ARG A 42 7.33 -7.85 -0.97
N LEU A 43 6.36 -7.34 -0.23
CA LEU A 43 6.62 -6.59 1.01
C LEU A 43 6.91 -7.60 2.12
N ASP A 44 7.91 -7.30 2.95
CA ASP A 44 7.98 -7.95 4.26
C ASP A 44 6.95 -7.35 5.23
N ILE A 45 6.85 -7.91 6.43
CA ILE A 45 5.83 -7.50 7.40
C ILE A 45 6.06 -6.08 7.94
N ILE A 46 7.31 -5.63 8.07
CA ILE A 46 7.63 -4.27 8.54
C ILE A 46 7.27 -3.28 7.46
N GLU A 47 7.65 -3.56 6.21
CA GLU A 47 7.30 -2.72 5.06
C GLU A 47 5.78 -2.65 4.85
N PHE A 48 5.06 -3.76 5.08
CA PHE A 48 3.61 -3.77 5.06
C PHE A 48 3.02 -2.84 6.13
N LEU A 49 3.51 -2.89 7.37
CA LEU A 49 3.06 -2.00 8.44
C LEU A 49 3.32 -0.53 8.10
N ASP A 50 4.51 -0.21 7.58
CA ASP A 50 4.87 1.14 7.14
C ASP A 50 3.89 1.65 6.06
N VAL A 51 3.57 0.82 5.07
CA VAL A 51 2.60 1.14 4.00
C VAL A 51 1.21 1.38 4.58
N THR A 52 0.74 0.52 5.49
CA THR A 52 -0.59 0.69 6.11
C THR A 52 -0.68 1.95 6.98
N ALA A 53 0.39 2.28 7.71
CA ALA A 53 0.47 3.51 8.48
C ALA A 53 0.46 4.76 7.57
N ALA A 54 1.23 4.74 6.48
CA ALA A 54 1.25 5.84 5.51
C ALA A 54 -0.11 6.06 4.83
N LEU A 55 -0.91 5.01 4.68
CA LEU A 55 -2.23 5.07 4.05
C LEU A 55 -3.39 5.28 5.04
N ASP A 56 -3.11 5.44 6.34
CA ASP A 56 -4.12 5.52 7.40
C ASP A 56 -5.10 4.33 7.35
N ALA A 57 -4.55 3.12 7.18
CA ALA A 57 -5.28 1.86 7.05
C ALA A 57 -4.93 0.89 8.18
N ASP A 58 -5.89 0.09 8.61
CA ASP A 58 -5.66 -0.94 9.63
C ASP A 58 -5.03 -2.20 8.98
N PRO A 59 -3.79 -2.59 9.36
CA PRO A 59 -3.15 -3.79 8.83
C PRO A 59 -3.90 -5.09 9.17
N CYS A 60 -4.57 -5.15 10.32
CA CYS A 60 -5.34 -6.33 10.73
C CYS A 60 -6.58 -6.52 9.86
N GLU A 61 -7.30 -5.44 9.53
CA GLU A 61 -8.46 -5.50 8.62
C GLU A 61 -8.06 -6.02 7.23
N ILE A 62 -6.90 -5.58 6.74
CA ILE A 62 -6.35 -6.02 5.45
C ILE A 62 -5.97 -7.50 5.50
N LEU A 63 -5.27 -7.96 6.54
CA LEU A 63 -4.89 -9.37 6.66
C LEU A 63 -6.12 -10.30 6.80
N LEU A 64 -7.14 -9.86 7.54
CA LEU A 64 -8.40 -10.61 7.67
C LEU A 64 -9.12 -10.74 6.33
N SER A 65 -9.06 -9.73 5.46
CA SER A 65 -9.70 -9.79 4.15
C SER A 65 -9.00 -10.73 3.15
N LEU A 66 -7.73 -11.05 3.38
CA LEU A 66 -6.98 -12.02 2.56
C LEU A 66 -7.28 -13.48 2.92
N ARG A 67 -7.81 -13.73 4.12
CA ARG A 67 -8.19 -15.06 4.59
C ARG A 67 -9.56 -15.43 4.00
N THR A 68 -9.58 -15.84 2.72
CA THR A 68 -10.74 -16.49 2.08
C THR A 68 -10.84 -17.95 2.53
#